data_AF-W1TV57-F1
#
_entry.id   AF-W1TV57-F1
#
_cell.length_a   1.000
_cell.length_b   1.000
_cell.length_c   1.000
_cell.angle_alpha   90.00
_cell.angle_beta   90.00
_cell.angle_gamma   90.00
#
_symmetry.space_group_name_H-M   'P 1'
#
loop_
_entity.id
_entity.type
_entity.pdbx_description
1 polymer ?
#
loop_
_entity_poly.entity_id
_entity_poly.type
_entity_poly.pdbx_seq_one_letter_code
_entity_poly.pdbx_strand_id
1 'polypeptide(L)'
;MSHLHYTDKSHHLQWNMKQLSQISSQFYRTYCPDLLKHRRNIGLAKVSDESLLVLLLLQAELGITSQRRFYRICQLFFGGNLLERSRFNRRTKHLIWLVQLIRQALSGALSPDSIVIMDSFPLPLCQPIRNHRAKI
;
A
#
# COMPACT_ATOMS: atom_id res chain seq x y z
N MET A 1 -31.47 -14.07 12.22
CA MET A 1 -30.81 -12.88 11.61
C MET A 1 -29.59 -12.56 12.46
N SER A 2 -28.45 -13.18 12.15
CA SER A 2 -27.19 -13.02 12.89
C SER A 2 -26.48 -11.76 12.39
N HIS A 3 -26.49 -10.72 13.23
CA HIS A 3 -25.61 -9.57 13.05
C HIS A 3 -24.16 -10.03 13.19
N LEU A 4 -23.44 -10.13 12.06
CA LEU A 4 -21.98 -10.20 12.07
C LEU A 4 -21.47 -8.87 12.62
N HIS A 5 -21.25 -8.81 13.93
CA HIS A 5 -20.50 -7.75 14.56
C HIS A 5 -19.04 -7.89 14.13
N TYR A 6 -18.69 -7.23 13.02
CA TYR A 6 -17.30 -6.97 12.68
C TYR A 6 -16.78 -5.87 13.61
N THR A 7 -16.36 -6.27 14.81
CA THR A 7 -15.60 -5.43 15.73
C THR A 7 -14.16 -5.39 15.23
N ASP A 8 -13.88 -4.48 14.32
CA ASP A 8 -12.54 -4.36 13.73
C ASP A 8 -11.51 -3.94 14.79
N LYS A 9 -10.37 -4.63 14.75
CA LYS A 9 -9.36 -4.59 15.81
C LYS A 9 -8.49 -3.34 15.66
N SER A 10 -8.96 -2.22 16.17
CA SER A 10 -8.18 -0.96 16.22
C SER A 10 -6.80 -1.12 16.87
N HIS A 11 -6.65 -2.05 17.83
CA HIS A 11 -5.39 -2.36 18.50
C HIS A 11 -4.36 -3.11 17.64
N HIS A 12 -4.74 -3.73 16.50
CA HIS A 12 -3.80 -4.43 15.60
C HIS A 12 -2.95 -3.47 14.74
N LEU A 13 -3.47 -2.29 14.41
CA LEU A 13 -2.79 -1.34 13.53
C LEU A 13 -1.49 -0.79 14.14
N GLN A 14 -1.45 -0.57 15.46
CA GLN A 14 -0.27 -0.04 16.13
C GLN A 14 0.88 -1.05 16.21
N TRP A 15 0.59 -2.34 16.46
CA TRP A 15 1.58 -3.42 16.43
C TRP A 15 2.15 -3.61 15.01
N ASN A 16 1.31 -3.49 13.99
CA ASN A 16 1.71 -3.66 12.60
C ASN A 16 2.66 -2.58 12.08
N MET A 17 2.58 -1.32 12.54
CA MET A 17 3.40 -0.24 11.96
C MET A 17 4.90 -0.36 12.21
N LYS A 18 5.33 -0.84 13.40
CA LYS A 18 6.76 -1.09 13.67
C LYS A 18 7.30 -2.25 12.84
N GLN A 19 6.52 -3.33 12.71
CA GLN A 19 6.91 -4.48 11.89
C GLN A 19 6.95 -4.10 10.41
N LEU A 20 5.95 -3.33 9.94
CA LEU A 20 5.86 -2.88 8.57
C LEU A 20 7.00 -1.92 8.21
N SER A 21 7.45 -1.07 9.14
CA SER A 21 8.62 -0.23 8.92
C SER A 21 9.93 -1.02 8.86
N GLN A 22 10.08 -2.05 9.69
CA GLN A 22 11.23 -2.97 9.65
C GLN A 22 11.28 -3.72 8.32
N ILE A 23 10.17 -4.34 7.92
CA ILE A 23 10.04 -5.07 6.64
C ILE A 23 10.31 -4.13 5.45
N SER A 24 9.70 -2.93 5.46
CA SER A 24 9.93 -1.93 4.41
C SER A 24 11.40 -1.52 4.30
N SER A 25 12.07 -1.36 5.45
CA SER A 25 13.49 -1.02 5.48
C SER A 25 14.36 -2.14 4.93
N GLN A 26 14.04 -3.39 5.28
CA GLN A 26 14.72 -4.56 4.74
C GLN A 26 14.54 -4.66 3.23
N PHE A 27 13.30 -4.56 2.73
CA PHE A 27 13.03 -4.60 1.29
C PHE A 27 13.68 -3.46 0.53
N TYR A 28 13.66 -2.25 1.08
CA TYR A 28 14.34 -1.12 0.48
C TYR A 28 15.86 -1.37 0.37
N ARG A 29 16.50 -1.90 1.41
CA ARG A 29 17.93 -2.22 1.37
C ARG A 29 18.26 -3.30 0.34
N THR A 30 17.47 -4.37 0.30
CA THR A 30 17.71 -5.55 -0.55
C THR A 30 17.43 -5.28 -2.02
N TYR A 31 16.33 -4.60 -2.35
CA TYR A 31 15.83 -4.53 -3.73
C TYR A 31 15.99 -3.15 -4.38
N CYS A 32 16.25 -2.08 -3.63
CA CYS A 32 16.37 -0.75 -4.22
C CYS A 32 17.68 -0.62 -5.02
N PRO A 33 17.62 -0.22 -6.30
CA PRO A 33 18.81 -0.04 -7.12
C PRO A 33 19.62 1.19 -6.68
N ASP A 34 20.92 1.15 -6.93
CA ASP A 34 21.83 2.22 -6.51
C ASP A 34 21.49 3.58 -7.11
N LEU A 35 20.89 3.61 -8.30
CA LEU A 35 20.40 4.85 -8.92
C LEU A 35 19.35 5.57 -8.06
N LEU A 36 18.49 4.82 -7.37
CA LEU A 36 17.47 5.38 -6.47
C LEU A 36 18.06 5.74 -5.10
N LYS A 37 18.96 4.89 -4.58
CA LYS A 37 19.66 5.08 -3.30
C LYS A 37 20.53 6.34 -3.32
N HIS A 38 21.30 6.55 -4.38
CA HIS A 38 22.27 7.64 -4.52
C HIS A 38 21.77 8.77 -5.43
N ARG A 39 20.45 8.92 -5.58
CA ARG A 39 19.89 10.00 -6.40
C ARG A 39 20.35 11.37 -5.90
N ARG A 40 20.34 12.33 -6.81
CA ARG A 40 20.66 13.72 -6.50
C ARG A 40 19.79 14.25 -5.35
N ASN A 41 20.43 14.97 -4.42
CA ASN A 41 19.81 15.61 -3.26
C ASN A 41 19.19 14.64 -2.23
N ILE A 42 19.66 13.39 -2.16
CA ILE A 42 19.23 12.42 -1.15
C ILE A 42 19.38 12.97 0.28
N GLY A 43 20.51 13.63 0.60
CA GLY A 43 20.77 14.19 1.93
C GLY A 43 19.90 15.41 2.30
N LEU A 44 19.20 16.00 1.33
CA LEU A 44 18.27 17.12 1.56
C LEU A 44 16.81 16.65 1.62
N ALA A 45 16.57 15.34 1.58
CA ALA A 45 15.22 14.78 1.60
C ALA A 45 14.59 14.94 2.99
N LYS A 46 13.51 15.74 3.08
CA LYS A 46 12.72 15.90 4.32
C LYS A 46 12.08 14.60 4.82
N VAL A 47 11.76 13.68 3.91
CA VAL A 47 11.14 12.38 4.22
C VAL A 47 11.92 11.30 3.49
N SER A 48 12.32 10.26 4.25
CA SER A 48 13.09 9.13 3.72
C SER A 48 12.27 8.29 2.75
N ASP A 49 12.97 7.55 1.88
CA ASP A 49 12.32 6.64 0.95
C ASP A 49 11.62 5.49 1.68
N GLU A 50 12.23 4.96 2.75
CA GLU A 50 11.60 3.89 3.54
C GLU A 50 10.28 4.38 4.14
N SER A 51 10.22 5.62 4.62
CA SER A 51 8.99 6.20 5.19
C SER A 51 7.90 6.34 4.14
N LEU A 52 8.24 6.76 2.92
CA LEU A 52 7.30 6.82 1.80
C LEU A 52 6.86 5.42 1.34
N LEU A 53 7.75 4.43 1.42
CA LEU A 53 7.44 3.04 1.11
C LEU A 53 6.43 2.47 2.12
N VAL A 54 6.64 2.72 3.41
CA VAL A 54 5.69 2.40 4.48
C VAL A 54 4.32 3.02 4.19
N LEU A 55 4.27 4.29 3.79
CA LEU A 55 3.02 4.96 3.43
C LEU A 55 2.34 4.33 2.21
N LEU A 56 3.10 3.88 1.21
CA LEU A 56 2.53 3.18 0.04
C LEU A 56 1.95 1.82 0.40
N LEU A 57 2.62 1.06 1.27
CA LEU A 57 2.11 -0.21 1.75
C LEU A 57 0.88 -0.01 2.64
N LEU A 58 0.89 1.00 3.52
CA LEU A 58 -0.27 1.37 4.30
C LEU A 58 -1.45 1.79 3.41
N GLN A 59 -1.20 2.53 2.33
CA GLN A 59 -2.24 2.87 1.37
C GLN A 59 -2.87 1.62 0.75
N ALA A 60 -2.05 0.63 0.39
CA ALA A 60 -2.51 -0.64 -0.17
C ALA A 60 -3.32 -1.46 0.85
N GLU A 61 -2.83 -1.55 2.09
CA GLU A 61 -3.50 -2.25 3.19
C GLU A 61 -4.88 -1.65 3.50
N LEU A 62 -5.01 -0.31 3.44
CA LEU A 62 -6.27 0.39 3.62
C LEU A 62 -7.20 0.32 2.39
N GLY A 63 -6.78 -0.33 1.29
CA GLY A 63 -7.55 -0.43 0.04
C GLY A 63 -7.80 0.92 -0.64
N ILE A 64 -6.98 1.94 -0.37
CA ILE A 64 -7.19 3.29 -0.93
C ILE A 64 -6.52 3.39 -2.30
N THR A 65 -7.32 3.33 -3.36
CA THR A 65 -6.82 3.45 -4.74
C THR A 65 -6.45 4.89 -5.13
N SER A 66 -7.12 5.89 -4.56
CA SER A 66 -6.90 7.30 -4.89
C SER A 66 -5.75 7.92 -4.11
N GLN A 67 -4.67 8.26 -4.80
CA GLN A 67 -3.54 9.01 -4.23
C GLN A 67 -3.94 10.36 -3.64
N ARG A 68 -4.87 11.08 -4.29
CA ARG A 68 -5.40 12.35 -3.76
C ARG A 68 -6.09 12.15 -2.41
N ARG A 69 -6.91 11.10 -2.29
CA ARG A 69 -7.62 10.77 -1.04
C ARG A 69 -6.62 10.39 0.05
N PHE A 70 -5.66 9.52 -0.28
CA PHE A 70 -4.63 9.08 0.67
C PHE A 70 -3.76 10.23 1.16
N TYR A 71 -3.32 11.12 0.27
CA TYR A 71 -2.56 12.32 0.64
C TYR A 71 -3.32 13.21 1.63
N ARG A 72 -4.62 13.43 1.42
CA ARG A 72 -5.46 14.21 2.36
C ARG A 72 -5.49 13.58 3.74
N ILE A 73 -5.62 12.25 3.81
CA ILE A 73 -5.58 11.51 5.08
C ILE A 73 -4.20 11.67 5.74
N CYS A 74 -3.12 11.48 4.99
CA CYS A 74 -1.76 11.68 5.50
C CYS A 74 -1.55 13.10 6.03
N GLN A 75 -2.09 14.13 5.37
CA GLN A 75 -1.99 15.50 5.88
C GLN A 75 -2.72 15.72 7.19
N LEU A 76 -3.84 15.03 7.45
CA LEU A 76 -4.53 15.11 8.74
C LEU A 76 -3.68 14.55 9.88
N PHE A 77 -2.89 13.51 9.62
CA PHE A 77 -2.04 12.87 10.65
C PHE A 77 -0.65 13.48 10.79
N PHE A 78 0.01 13.80 9.67
CA PHE A 78 1.41 14.26 9.64
C PHE A 78 1.56 15.77 9.48
N GLY A 79 0.48 16.49 9.13
CA GLY A 79 0.48 17.95 9.01
C GLY A 79 1.62 18.49 8.14
N GLY A 80 2.37 19.45 8.70
CA GLY A 80 3.50 20.12 8.04
C GLY A 80 4.77 19.27 7.87
N ASN A 81 4.83 18.08 8.49
CA ASN A 81 5.97 17.17 8.34
C ASN A 81 5.88 16.35 7.04
N LEU A 82 4.74 16.36 6.36
CA LEU A 82 4.57 15.70 5.07
C LEU A 82 5.19 16.53 3.93
N LEU A 83 5.61 15.84 2.87
CA LEU A 83 5.99 16.49 1.61
C LEU A 83 4.80 17.24 1.02
N GLU A 84 5.09 18.34 0.32
CA GLU A 84 4.12 19.03 -0.53
C GLU A 84 3.53 18.06 -1.57
N ARG A 85 2.24 18.22 -1.92
CA ARG A 85 1.48 17.25 -2.71
C ARG A 85 2.14 16.83 -4.02
N SER A 86 2.69 17.78 -4.77
CA SER A 86 3.37 17.47 -6.04
C SER A 86 4.64 16.65 -5.80
N ARG A 87 5.43 17.04 -4.79
CA ARG A 87 6.64 16.34 -4.36
C ARG A 87 6.33 14.93 -3.87
N PHE A 88 5.29 14.78 -3.04
CA PHE A 88 4.81 13.50 -2.54
C PHE A 88 4.48 12.58 -3.71
N ASN A 89 3.58 12.99 -4.60
CA ASN A 89 3.14 12.19 -5.75
C ASN A 89 4.30 11.78 -6.67
N ARG A 90 5.23 12.69 -6.96
CA ARG A 90 6.39 12.37 -7.78
C ARG A 90 7.24 11.28 -7.12
N ARG A 91 7.51 11.42 -5.83
CA ARG A 91 8.36 10.50 -5.05
C ARG A 91 7.69 9.14 -4.89
N THR A 92 6.40 9.09 -4.57
CA THR A 92 5.63 7.84 -4.52
C THR A 92 5.58 7.17 -5.88
N LYS A 93 5.44 7.89 -6.99
CA LYS A 93 5.50 7.29 -8.33
C LYS A 93 6.82 6.56 -8.61
N HIS A 94 7.95 7.14 -8.21
CA HIS A 94 9.24 6.45 -8.32
C HIS A 94 9.31 5.20 -7.43
N LEU A 95 8.74 5.25 -6.23
CA LEU A 95 8.74 4.12 -5.30
C LEU A 95 7.72 3.04 -5.66
N ILE A 96 6.63 3.36 -6.37
CA ILE A 96 5.70 2.36 -6.91
C ILE A 96 6.44 1.39 -7.84
N TRP A 97 7.39 1.90 -8.63
CA TRP A 97 8.23 1.04 -9.46
C TRP A 97 9.07 0.07 -8.61
N LEU A 98 9.64 0.54 -7.50
CA LEU A 98 10.35 -0.32 -6.54
C LEU A 98 9.43 -1.38 -5.92
N VAL A 99 8.19 -1.01 -5.56
CA VAL A 99 7.19 -1.98 -5.04
C VAL A 99 6.91 -3.08 -6.06
N GLN A 100 6.82 -2.75 -7.35
CA GLN A 100 6.64 -3.76 -8.40
C GLN A 100 7.87 -4.67 -8.53
N LEU A 101 9.08 -4.13 -8.41
CA LEU A 101 10.31 -4.91 -8.44
C LEU A 101 10.38 -5.88 -7.24
N ILE A 102 10.05 -5.41 -6.04
CA ILE A 102 9.95 -6.25 -4.83
C ILE A 102 8.92 -7.36 -5.06
N ARG A 103 7.74 -7.02 -5.61
CA ARG A 103 6.69 -7.99 -5.91
C ARG A 103 7.18 -9.06 -6.87
N GLN A 104 7.86 -8.68 -7.96
CA GLN A 104 8.40 -9.63 -8.94
C GLN A 104 9.47 -10.54 -8.32
N ALA A 105 10.37 -9.97 -7.51
CA ALA A 105 11.40 -10.76 -6.83
C ALA A 105 10.81 -11.77 -5.84
N LEU A 106 9.80 -11.36 -5.07
CA LEU A 106 9.06 -12.25 -4.17
C LEU A 106 8.31 -13.34 -4.96
N SER A 107 7.65 -12.97 -6.07
CA SER A 107 6.97 -13.93 -6.93
C SER A 107 7.93 -14.94 -7.57
N GLY A 108 9.15 -14.55 -7.92
CA GLY A 108 10.17 -15.45 -8.45
C GLY A 108 10.81 -16.36 -7.39
N ALA A 109 10.80 -15.96 -6.12
CA ALA A 109 11.25 -16.79 -5.01
C ALA A 109 10.24 -17.88 -4.62
N LEU A 110 8.96 -17.71 -4.98
CA LEU A 110 7.94 -18.73 -4.84
C LEU A 110 8.11 -19.75 -5.97
N SER A 111 8.32 -21.02 -5.64
CA SER A 111 8.40 -22.10 -6.62
C SER A 111 7.11 -22.16 -7.47
N PRO A 112 7.19 -22.42 -8.78
CA PRO A 112 6.01 -22.61 -9.64
C PRO A 112 5.04 -23.67 -9.09
N ASP A 113 5.57 -24.67 -8.38
CA ASP A 113 4.81 -25.79 -7.80
C ASP A 113 3.97 -25.41 -6.57
N SER A 114 4.15 -24.19 -6.03
CA SER A 114 3.36 -23.64 -4.91
C SER A 114 2.41 -22.52 -5.34
N ILE A 115 2.14 -22.37 -6.65
CA ILE A 115 1.10 -21.46 -7.13
C ILE A 115 -0.26 -22.04 -6.73
N VAL A 116 -0.69 -21.73 -5.51
CA VAL A 116 -2.07 -21.94 -5.09
C VAL A 116 -2.88 -20.85 -5.77
N ILE A 117 -3.82 -21.26 -6.62
CA ILE A 117 -4.88 -20.38 -7.10
C ILE A 117 -5.67 -19.99 -5.84
N MET A 118 -5.38 -18.83 -5.29
CA MET A 118 -6.29 -18.15 -4.37
C MET A 118 -7.47 -17.72 -5.23
N ASP A 119 -8.45 -18.61 -5.35
CA ASP A 119 -9.69 -18.32 -6.05
C ASP A 119 -10.24 -17.04 -5.43
N SER A 120 -10.30 -16.00 -6.25
CA SER A 120 -10.76 -14.69 -5.85
C SER A 120 -12.08 -14.87 -5.13
N PHE A 121 -12.14 -14.49 -3.86
CA PHE A 121 -13.36 -14.44 -3.07
C PHE A 121 -14.47 -13.90 -3.98
N PRO A 122 -15.64 -14.56 -4.10
CA PRO A 122 -16.62 -14.19 -5.09
C PRO A 122 -16.92 -12.70 -4.94
N LEU A 123 -16.48 -11.91 -5.92
CA LEU A 123 -16.92 -10.54 -6.06
C LEU A 123 -18.43 -10.63 -6.12
N PRO A 124 -19.19 -10.06 -5.16
CA PRO A 124 -20.64 -10.08 -5.25
C PRO A 124 -21.00 -9.28 -6.50
N LEU A 125 -21.19 -10.01 -7.61
CA LEU A 125 -21.61 -9.47 -8.88
C LEU A 125 -23.02 -8.98 -8.65
N CYS A 126 -23.10 -7.66 -8.43
CA CYS A 126 -24.31 -6.92 -8.19
C CYS A 126 -25.02 -7.30 -6.89
N GLN A 127 -25.15 -6.34 -5.97
CA GLN A 127 -26.31 -6.36 -5.07
C GLN A 127 -27.58 -6.57 -5.93
N PRO A 128 -28.58 -7.32 -5.47
CA PRO A 128 -29.82 -7.58 -6.19
C PRO A 128 -30.72 -6.33 -6.27
N ILE A 129 -30.16 -5.16 -6.58
CA ILE A 129 -30.88 -3.91 -6.81
C ILE A 129 -31.59 -3.95 -8.17
N ARG A 130 -31.12 -4.77 -9.12
CA ARG A 130 -31.68 -4.85 -10.48
C ARG A 130 -32.67 -6.00 -10.74
N ASN A 131 -32.80 -6.98 -9.84
CA ASN A 131 -33.75 -8.09 -10.05
C ASN A 131 -35.22 -7.64 -10.04
N HIS A 132 -35.56 -6.57 -9.31
CA HIS A 132 -36.94 -6.07 -9.24
C HIS A 132 -37.36 -5.15 -10.40
N ARG A 133 -36.50 -4.93 -11.41
CA ARG A 133 -36.83 -4.09 -12.58
C ARG A 133 -37.27 -4.87 -13.81
N ALA A 134 -37.11 -6.20 -13.83
CA ALA A 134 -37.69 -7.02 -14.86
C ALA A 134 -39.19 -7.20 -14.55
N LYS A 135 -40.06 -6.56 -15.33
CA LYS A 135 -41.47 -6.94 -15.42
C LYS A 135 -41.61 -7.89 -16.61
N ILE A 136 -42.27 -9.03 -16.38
CA ILE A 136 -42.77 -9.92 -17.43
C ILE A 136 -43.96 -9.23 -18.10
#